data_AF-A0A965G7J7-F1
#
_entry.id   AF-A0A965G7J7-F1
#
_cell.length_a   1.000
_cell.length_b   1.000
_cell.length_c   1.000
_cell.angle_alpha   90.00
_cell.angle_beta   90.00
_cell.angle_gamma   90.00
#
_symmetry.space_group_name_H-M   'P 1'
#
loop_
_entity.id
_entity.type
_entity.pdbx_description
1 polymer ?
#
loop_
_entity_poly.entity_id
_entity_poly.type
_entity_poly.pdbx_seq_one_letter_code
_entity_poly.pdbx_strand_id
1 'polypeptide(L)'
;MILNESWITLSLVKGNMNMKKTLAILVTAVMAGQAETATSDVVGYQQIAAAKGYTTLGFPLVNSPVVSGTVSSKTGSSIVLSSVVPSTVNAAKPYYLEVTSGALAGERVDVSVTPGSATVGIVASSGNTDTLSALAAGASVLVRQHFTLGQLDASCSPALVGDDNNGDRVLFFIGGAFVAYVKASDGLWYEDGGFDDMTDMPIRPGVGLLLHRRANTQTKVTQVGTVRSNKFARPYTAGYQVYAPAYPVDLTPDSMGATPSNGWIANSDVAKADQILTFTGGAFVKNYLEASDQSWYEDGGFDPLNTTVLLPSAKSVVVFKQVASDGVLETSPVAVQ
;
A
#
# COMPACT_ATOMS: atom_id res chain seq x y z
N MET A 1 57.96 24.27 24.58
CA MET A 1 56.72 23.60 25.01
C MET A 1 55.90 23.35 23.76
N ILE A 2 55.37 22.15 23.65
CA ILE A 2 55.05 21.41 22.43
C ILE A 2 53.81 21.96 21.69
N LEU A 3 53.87 21.91 20.36
CA LEU A 3 52.87 22.29 19.35
C LEU A 3 51.61 21.40 19.38
N ASN A 4 50.43 21.94 19.04
CA ASN A 4 49.44 21.18 18.25
C ASN A 4 48.38 22.08 17.58
N GLU A 5 48.62 22.45 16.32
CA GLU A 5 47.55 22.81 15.37
C GLU A 5 47.49 21.71 14.32
N SER A 6 46.46 20.86 14.39
CA SER A 6 46.25 19.80 13.39
C SER A 6 45.33 20.31 12.28
N TRP A 7 45.95 20.65 11.16
CA TRP A 7 45.32 20.76 9.85
C TRP A 7 44.99 19.35 9.33
N ILE A 8 43.73 19.06 8.97
CA ILE A 8 43.40 17.83 8.21
C ILE A 8 43.43 18.17 6.73
N THR A 9 44.47 17.69 6.05
CA THR A 9 44.58 17.65 4.60
C THR A 9 43.80 16.44 4.06
N LEU A 10 42.83 16.72 3.18
CA LEU A 10 42.08 15.70 2.44
C LEU A 10 43.00 15.09 1.37
N SER A 11 43.52 13.88 1.58
CA SER A 11 44.28 13.19 0.54
C SER A 11 43.35 12.36 -0.36
N LEU A 12 43.39 12.66 -1.65
CA LEU A 12 42.72 11.91 -2.71
C LEU A 12 43.35 10.52 -2.84
N VAL A 13 42.63 9.46 -2.46
CA VAL A 13 42.99 8.09 -2.84
C VAL A 13 42.57 7.85 -4.29
N LYS A 14 43.51 8.06 -5.21
CA LYS A 14 43.51 7.40 -6.53
C LYS A 14 43.91 5.94 -6.31
N GLY A 15 42.96 5.03 -6.50
CA GLY A 15 43.23 3.60 -6.50
C GLY A 15 42.06 2.85 -7.12
N ASN A 16 42.24 2.36 -8.34
CA ASN A 16 41.31 1.53 -9.09
C ASN A 16 40.77 0.38 -8.23
N MET A 17 39.48 0.40 -7.89
CA MET A 17 38.76 -0.77 -7.42
C MET A 17 37.40 -0.87 -8.11
N ASN A 18 37.22 -2.01 -8.78
CA ASN A 18 36.10 -2.40 -9.61
C ASN A 18 34.74 -2.08 -8.98
N MET A 19 33.94 -1.33 -9.74
CA MET A 19 32.64 -0.80 -9.37
C MET A 19 31.56 -1.90 -9.40
N LYS A 20 31.42 -2.62 -8.28
CA LYS A 20 30.16 -3.27 -7.87
C LYS A 20 29.85 -2.83 -6.45
N LYS A 21 29.33 -1.61 -6.30
CA LYS A 21 28.90 -1.10 -5.00
C LYS A 21 27.43 -0.69 -5.08
N THR A 22 26.60 -1.53 -4.45
CA THR A 22 25.36 -1.16 -3.80
C THR A 22 25.61 0.10 -2.96
N LEU A 23 24.86 1.16 -3.24
CA LEU A 23 24.92 2.41 -2.50
C LEU A 23 24.12 2.24 -1.20
N ALA A 24 24.80 1.87 -0.12
CA ALA A 24 24.29 2.04 1.23
C ALA A 24 24.70 3.45 1.69
N ILE A 25 23.74 4.38 1.75
CA ILE A 25 23.93 5.68 2.39
C ILE A 25 23.87 5.44 3.90
N LEU A 26 25.04 5.34 4.56
CA LEU A 26 25.14 5.56 6.00
C LEU A 26 25.33 7.05 6.24
N VAL A 27 24.41 7.65 7.00
CA VAL A 27 24.56 9.00 7.57
C VAL A 27 25.51 8.87 8.76
N THR A 28 26.73 9.40 8.63
CA THR A 28 27.65 9.55 9.77
C THR A 28 27.86 11.03 10.04
N ALA A 29 27.25 11.54 11.10
CA ALA A 29 27.64 12.79 11.73
C ALA A 29 27.62 12.56 13.25
N VAL A 30 28.80 12.46 13.87
CA VAL A 30 28.94 12.66 15.31
C VAL A 30 30.13 13.57 15.53
N MET A 31 29.83 14.82 15.87
CA MET A 31 30.71 15.64 16.70
C MET A 31 29.98 15.87 18.02
N ALA A 32 30.71 15.73 19.11
CA ALA A 32 30.19 15.73 20.47
C ALA A 32 29.34 16.97 20.78
N GLY A 33 28.06 16.73 21.01
CA GLY A 33 27.06 17.65 21.56
C GLY A 33 25.85 16.79 21.92
N GLN A 34 25.31 16.98 23.13
CA GLN A 34 24.04 16.41 23.67
C GLN A 34 23.48 15.22 22.88
N ALA A 35 23.54 14.00 23.43
CA ALA A 35 22.87 12.85 22.83
C ALA A 35 21.35 13.08 22.80
N GLU A 36 20.86 13.73 21.76
CA GLU A 36 19.46 13.70 21.39
C GLU A 36 19.20 12.26 20.94
N THR A 37 18.32 11.57 21.67
CA THR A 37 17.79 10.29 21.17
C THR A 37 16.86 10.63 20.02
N ALA A 38 17.40 10.73 18.81
CA ALA A 38 16.61 10.86 17.60
C ALA A 38 15.96 9.49 17.34
N THR A 39 14.65 9.41 17.51
CA THR A 39 13.87 8.29 16.97
C THR A 39 13.58 8.63 15.50
N SER A 40 13.99 7.77 14.58
CA SER A 40 13.55 7.84 13.20
C SER A 40 12.41 6.87 12.99
N ASP A 41 11.42 7.25 12.17
CA ASP A 41 10.40 6.32 11.72
C ASP A 41 11.04 5.09 11.07
N VAL A 42 10.50 3.91 11.35
CA VAL A 42 10.92 2.68 10.69
C VAL A 42 10.56 2.79 9.21
N VAL A 43 11.57 2.89 8.35
CA VAL A 43 11.44 2.88 6.89
C VAL A 43 11.64 1.47 6.35
N GLY A 44 10.71 1.02 5.51
CA GLY A 44 10.79 -0.22 4.76
C GLY A 44 11.29 0.01 3.34
N TYR A 45 11.78 -1.06 2.73
CA TYR A 45 12.18 -1.12 1.33
C TYR A 45 11.73 -2.45 0.73
N GLN A 46 11.11 -2.42 -0.45
CA GLN A 46 10.88 -3.64 -1.24
C GLN A 46 10.93 -3.34 -2.73
N GLN A 47 11.24 -4.36 -3.52
CA GLN A 47 11.43 -4.22 -4.96
C GLN A 47 10.80 -5.38 -5.72
N ILE A 48 10.14 -5.04 -6.83
CA ILE A 48 9.47 -6.02 -7.68
C ILE A 48 9.94 -5.83 -9.11
N ALA A 49 10.22 -6.95 -9.77
CA ALA A 49 10.44 -7.02 -11.20
C ALA A 49 9.11 -7.04 -11.95
N ALA A 50 8.91 -6.11 -12.89
CA ALA A 50 7.79 -6.12 -13.83
C ALA A 50 8.32 -6.25 -15.26
N ALA A 51 8.29 -7.48 -15.77
CA ALA A 51 8.61 -7.78 -17.16
C ALA A 51 7.46 -7.39 -18.09
N LYS A 52 7.67 -7.47 -19.41
CA LYS A 52 6.60 -7.26 -20.39
C LYS A 52 5.38 -8.15 -20.08
N GLY A 53 4.20 -7.58 -20.21
CA GLY A 53 2.93 -8.20 -19.84
C GLY A 53 2.42 -7.66 -18.52
N TYR A 54 1.64 -8.47 -17.82
CA TYR A 54 0.99 -8.07 -16.58
C TYR A 54 1.79 -8.50 -15.35
N THR A 55 1.87 -7.62 -14.36
CA THR A 55 2.41 -7.91 -13.03
C THR A 55 1.46 -7.32 -11.99
N THR A 56 0.98 -8.15 -11.06
CA THR A 56 0.20 -7.68 -9.90
C THR A 56 1.11 -6.93 -8.92
N LEU A 57 0.66 -5.78 -8.45
CA LEU A 57 1.36 -4.96 -7.46
C LEU A 57 0.45 -4.68 -6.26
N GLY A 58 1.06 -4.63 -5.08
CA GLY A 58 0.47 -4.17 -3.82
C GLY A 58 1.45 -3.25 -3.11
N PHE A 59 0.93 -2.28 -2.34
CA PHE A 59 1.73 -1.21 -1.73
C PHE A 59 1.53 -1.16 -0.20
N PRO A 60 2.10 -2.11 0.56
CA PRO A 60 2.01 -2.11 2.02
C PRO A 60 2.83 -1.00 2.69
N LEU A 61 3.86 -0.46 2.04
CA LEU A 61 4.64 0.66 2.56
C LEU A 61 3.93 1.98 2.24
N VAL A 62 3.72 2.84 3.24
CA VAL A 62 2.96 4.09 3.09
C VAL A 62 3.81 5.33 3.23
N ASN A 63 3.30 6.45 2.70
CA ASN A 63 3.83 7.76 3.01
C ASN A 63 3.74 8.03 4.53
N SER A 64 4.73 8.73 5.08
CA SER A 64 4.72 9.22 6.47
C SER A 64 3.48 10.07 6.76
N PRO A 65 2.99 10.06 8.01
CA PRO A 65 1.82 10.87 8.36
C PRO A 65 2.17 12.36 8.35
N VAL A 66 1.28 13.17 7.80
CA VAL A 66 1.36 14.64 7.89
C VAL A 66 0.78 15.16 9.20
N VAL A 67 -0.08 14.37 9.84
CA VAL A 67 -0.59 14.60 11.20
C VAL A 67 -0.61 13.28 11.96
N SER A 68 -0.15 13.31 13.21
CA SER A 68 -0.36 12.29 14.22
C SER A 68 -0.93 12.95 15.47
N GLY A 69 -2.04 12.45 15.98
CA GLY A 69 -2.73 13.08 17.11
C GLY A 69 -4.01 12.36 17.52
N THR A 70 -4.90 13.07 18.20
CA THR A 70 -6.19 12.54 18.63
C THR A 70 -7.34 13.35 18.06
N VAL A 71 -8.53 12.74 18.04
CA VAL A 71 -9.78 13.41 17.68
C VAL A 71 -10.22 14.28 18.85
N SER A 72 -10.45 15.56 18.61
CA SER A 72 -11.09 16.47 19.57
C SER A 72 -12.61 16.36 19.51
N SER A 73 -13.17 16.32 18.30
CA SER A 73 -14.60 16.12 18.07
C SER A 73 -14.87 15.68 16.63
N LYS A 74 -16.06 15.12 16.40
CA LYS A 74 -16.59 14.85 15.06
C LYS A 74 -18.02 15.37 14.97
N THR A 75 -18.33 16.11 13.92
CA THR A 75 -19.69 16.58 13.62
C THR A 75 -19.97 16.37 12.15
N GLY A 76 -20.94 15.50 11.83
CA GLY A 76 -21.21 15.11 10.44
C GLY A 76 -19.95 14.54 9.77
N SER A 77 -19.53 15.15 8.66
CA SER A 77 -18.31 14.80 7.91
C SER A 77 -17.07 15.57 8.36
N SER A 78 -17.14 16.44 9.37
CA SER A 78 -15.99 17.19 9.86
C SER A 78 -15.40 16.51 11.09
N ILE A 79 -14.08 16.28 11.07
CA ILE A 79 -13.31 15.78 12.21
C ILE A 79 -12.34 16.88 12.63
N VAL A 80 -12.42 17.29 13.90
CA VAL A 80 -11.48 18.23 14.51
C VAL A 80 -10.39 17.43 15.21
N LEU A 81 -9.14 17.67 14.85
CA LEU A 81 -7.94 17.03 15.39
C LEU A 81 -7.35 17.85 16.55
N SER A 82 -6.56 17.22 17.40
CA SER A 82 -5.79 17.88 18.47
C SER A 82 -4.65 18.76 17.93
N SER A 83 -4.25 18.55 16.68
CA SER A 83 -3.14 19.20 16.01
C SER A 83 -3.58 19.70 14.63
N VAL A 84 -3.03 20.83 14.19
CA VAL A 84 -3.30 21.37 12.85
C VAL A 84 -2.56 20.58 11.78
N VAL A 85 -3.16 20.49 10.60
CA VAL A 85 -2.46 20.09 9.37
C VAL A 85 -1.33 21.10 9.11
N PRO A 86 -0.07 20.68 8.91
CA PRO A 86 1.03 21.61 8.68
C PRO A 86 0.78 22.52 7.47
N SER A 87 1.25 23.76 7.53
CA SER A 87 1.08 24.76 6.46
C SER A 87 1.83 24.39 5.16
N THR A 88 2.77 23.46 5.23
CA THR A 88 3.55 22.94 4.09
C THR A 88 2.83 21.87 3.28
N VAL A 89 1.71 21.34 3.78
CA VAL A 89 0.92 20.31 3.10
C VAL A 89 0.28 20.87 1.83
N ASN A 90 0.32 20.11 0.73
CA ASN A 90 -0.37 20.48 -0.50
C ASN A 90 -1.80 19.93 -0.51
N ALA A 91 -2.78 20.80 -0.29
CA ALA A 91 -4.20 20.44 -0.24
C ALA A 91 -4.76 19.81 -1.54
N ALA A 92 -4.08 19.98 -2.68
CA ALA A 92 -4.50 19.39 -3.94
C ALA A 92 -4.19 17.89 -4.04
N LYS A 93 -3.35 17.34 -3.15
CA LYS A 93 -3.04 15.90 -3.13
C LYS A 93 -4.15 15.12 -2.39
N PRO A 94 -4.34 13.84 -2.73
CA PRO A 94 -5.30 13.00 -2.03
C PRO A 94 -4.78 12.54 -0.66
N TYR A 95 -5.62 12.61 0.37
CA TYR A 95 -5.31 12.19 1.74
C TYR A 95 -6.35 11.20 2.28
N TYR A 96 -5.95 10.46 3.31
CA TYR A 96 -6.84 9.64 4.12
C TYR A 96 -6.47 9.76 5.59
N LEU A 97 -7.47 9.51 6.43
CA LEU A 97 -7.33 9.38 7.87
C LEU A 97 -7.40 7.89 8.24
N GLU A 98 -6.46 7.42 9.04
CA GLU A 98 -6.49 6.10 9.67
C GLU A 98 -6.79 6.27 11.16
N VAL A 99 -7.75 5.50 11.68
CA VAL A 99 -7.99 5.42 13.12
C VAL A 99 -7.06 4.37 13.72
N THR A 100 -6.27 4.74 14.74
CA THR A 100 -5.22 3.89 15.30
C THR A 100 -5.53 3.36 16.69
N SER A 101 -6.56 3.87 17.36
CA SER A 101 -7.01 3.37 18.66
C SER A 101 -8.54 3.45 18.84
N GLY A 102 -9.06 2.77 19.86
CA GLY A 102 -10.50 2.71 20.15
C GLY A 102 -11.24 1.64 19.33
N ALA A 103 -12.58 1.73 19.31
CA ALA A 103 -13.45 0.73 18.70
C ALA A 103 -13.33 0.66 17.17
N LEU A 104 -12.96 1.78 16.53
CA LEU A 104 -12.76 1.87 15.08
C LEU A 104 -11.29 1.72 14.67
N ALA A 105 -10.43 1.17 15.54
CA ALA A 105 -9.02 1.01 15.23
C ALA A 105 -8.82 0.13 13.98
N GLY A 106 -8.15 0.69 12.98
CA GLY A 106 -7.91 0.11 11.67
C GLY A 106 -8.84 0.61 10.58
N GLU A 107 -9.93 1.30 10.92
CA GLU A 107 -10.82 1.94 9.96
C GLU A 107 -10.18 3.15 9.29
N ARG A 108 -10.58 3.42 8.05
CA ARG A 108 -10.00 4.47 7.20
C ARG A 108 -11.05 5.17 6.36
N VAL A 109 -10.84 6.45 6.15
CA VAL A 109 -11.64 7.27 5.24
C VAL A 109 -10.76 8.23 4.46
N ASP A 110 -11.12 8.48 3.20
CA ASP A 110 -10.57 9.57 2.42
C ASP A 110 -10.95 10.90 3.06
N VAL A 111 -10.02 11.85 3.11
CA VAL A 111 -10.24 13.17 3.70
C VAL A 111 -9.69 14.30 2.83
N SER A 112 -10.38 15.44 2.86
CA SER A 112 -9.83 16.72 2.42
C SER A 112 -9.11 17.39 3.59
N VAL A 113 -7.99 18.02 3.28
CA VAL A 113 -7.15 18.71 4.26
C VAL A 113 -7.07 20.19 3.90
N THR A 114 -6.99 21.05 4.91
CA THR A 114 -6.73 22.48 4.74
C THR A 114 -5.47 22.83 5.54
N PRO A 115 -4.38 23.27 4.89
CA PRO A 115 -3.14 23.62 5.57
C PRO A 115 -3.39 24.68 6.65
N GLY A 116 -2.83 24.47 7.85
CA GLY A 116 -3.04 25.32 9.02
C GLY A 116 -4.36 25.09 9.78
N SER A 117 -5.25 24.22 9.29
CA SER A 117 -6.51 23.89 9.95
C SER A 117 -6.38 22.63 10.81
N ALA A 118 -7.04 22.61 11.97
CA ALA A 118 -7.24 21.39 12.76
C ALA A 118 -8.41 20.53 12.25
N THR A 119 -9.19 21.04 11.29
CA THR A 119 -10.36 20.33 10.77
C THR A 119 -10.02 19.65 9.44
N VAL A 120 -10.34 18.35 9.35
CA VAL A 120 -10.35 17.59 8.11
C VAL A 120 -11.79 17.20 7.75
N GLY A 121 -12.09 17.12 6.45
CA GLY A 121 -13.41 16.75 5.96
C GLY A 121 -13.41 15.34 5.38
N ILE A 122 -14.30 14.46 5.83
CA ILE A 122 -14.51 13.14 5.23
C ILE A 122 -15.01 13.32 3.80
N VAL A 123 -14.34 12.66 2.86
CA VAL A 123 -14.71 12.60 1.46
C VAL A 123 -15.41 11.26 1.21
N ALA A 124 -16.59 11.31 0.58
CA ALA A 124 -17.30 10.11 0.18
C ALA A 124 -16.50 9.35 -0.88
N SER A 125 -16.24 8.08 -0.64
CA SER A 125 -15.40 7.24 -1.49
C SER A 125 -15.75 5.78 -1.28
N SER A 126 -15.73 4.99 -2.35
CA SER A 126 -15.90 3.53 -2.29
C SER A 126 -14.71 2.82 -1.63
N GLY A 127 -13.60 3.54 -1.38
CA GLY A 127 -12.44 3.04 -0.65
C GLY A 127 -12.49 3.27 0.86
N ASN A 128 -13.53 3.94 1.38
CA ASN A 128 -13.73 4.09 2.82
C ASN A 128 -14.15 2.76 3.41
N THR A 129 -13.58 2.39 4.57
CA THR A 129 -13.94 1.13 5.25
C THR A 129 -15.07 1.31 6.26
N ASP A 130 -15.29 2.54 6.73
CA ASP A 130 -16.39 2.91 7.61
C ASP A 130 -16.84 4.36 7.37
N THR A 131 -17.99 4.73 7.93
CA THR A 131 -18.49 6.13 7.92
C THR A 131 -17.94 6.99 9.06
N LEU A 132 -17.22 6.36 9.98
CA LEU A 132 -16.72 6.91 11.25
C LEU A 132 -17.83 7.54 12.09
N SER A 133 -19.07 7.04 11.99
CA SER A 133 -20.21 7.58 12.72
C SER A 133 -20.05 7.46 14.24
N ALA A 134 -19.35 6.41 14.71
CA ALA A 134 -19.07 6.15 16.11
C ALA A 134 -17.68 6.64 16.59
N LEU A 135 -16.99 7.48 15.79
CA LEU A 135 -15.66 7.96 16.16
C LEU A 135 -15.71 8.87 17.39
N ALA A 136 -15.10 8.40 18.49
CA ALA A 136 -15.08 9.11 19.76
C ALA A 136 -13.96 10.15 19.83
N ALA A 137 -14.18 11.22 20.58
CA ALA A 137 -13.11 12.11 21.02
C ALA A 137 -12.08 11.33 21.84
N GLY A 138 -10.81 11.70 21.72
CA GLY A 138 -9.68 11.00 22.33
C GLY A 138 -9.15 9.82 21.52
N ALA A 139 -9.86 9.32 20.50
CA ALA A 139 -9.34 8.29 19.60
C ALA A 139 -8.09 8.81 18.87
N SER A 140 -7.06 7.97 18.81
CA SER A 140 -5.81 8.27 18.10
C SER A 140 -6.00 8.07 16.61
N VAL A 141 -5.44 8.98 15.81
CA VAL A 141 -5.58 8.99 14.35
C VAL A 141 -4.29 9.45 13.68
N LEU A 142 -4.11 9.04 12.44
CA LEU A 142 -3.07 9.52 11.54
C LEU A 142 -3.71 10.08 10.28
N VAL A 143 -3.17 11.17 9.73
CA VAL A 143 -3.52 11.65 8.39
C VAL A 143 -2.32 11.45 7.48
N ARG A 144 -2.52 10.76 6.36
CA ARG A 144 -1.47 10.40 5.40
C ARG A 144 -1.89 10.81 3.99
N GLN A 145 -0.90 11.20 3.19
CA GLN A 145 -1.10 11.31 1.75
C GLN A 145 -1.23 9.90 1.15
N HIS A 146 -2.16 9.70 0.23
CA HIS A 146 -2.22 8.47 -0.57
C HIS A 146 -0.97 8.30 -1.43
N PHE A 147 -0.62 7.05 -1.73
CA PHE A 147 0.30 6.74 -2.82
C PHE A 147 -0.43 7.00 -4.15
N THR A 148 0.20 7.56 -5.18
CA THR A 148 -0.49 7.91 -6.44
C THR A 148 0.12 7.24 -7.67
N LEU A 149 -0.56 7.30 -8.82
CA LEU A 149 0.00 6.86 -10.11
C LEU A 149 1.30 7.59 -10.48
N GLY A 150 1.40 8.88 -10.17
CA GLY A 150 2.65 9.64 -10.33
C GLY A 150 3.79 9.10 -9.47
N GLN A 151 3.51 8.71 -8.23
CA GLN A 151 4.52 8.10 -7.35
C GLN A 151 4.89 6.67 -7.79
N LEU A 152 3.93 5.90 -8.32
CA LEU A 152 4.21 4.61 -8.94
C LEU A 152 5.18 4.76 -10.12
N ASP A 153 4.93 5.70 -11.02
CA ASP A 153 5.82 5.95 -12.15
C ASP A 153 7.22 6.35 -11.69
N ALA A 154 7.32 7.29 -10.74
CA ALA A 154 8.61 7.69 -10.15
C ALA A 154 9.35 6.53 -9.43
N SER A 155 8.63 5.51 -8.98
CA SER A 155 9.20 4.32 -8.35
C SER A 155 9.78 3.29 -9.33
N CYS A 156 9.56 3.49 -10.63
CA CYS A 156 9.95 2.55 -11.68
C CYS A 156 11.33 2.88 -12.28
N SER A 157 12.20 1.88 -12.39
CA SER A 157 13.51 2.00 -13.04
C SER A 157 13.85 0.78 -13.90
N PRO A 158 14.01 0.91 -15.24
CA PRO A 158 13.77 2.11 -16.05
C PRO A 158 12.33 2.63 -15.94
N ALA A 159 12.12 3.92 -16.22
CA ALA A 159 10.79 4.56 -16.13
C ALA A 159 9.74 3.86 -17.00
N LEU A 160 8.47 4.06 -16.64
CA LEU A 160 7.37 3.61 -17.47
C LEU A 160 7.35 4.40 -18.79
N VAL A 161 6.94 3.74 -19.86
CA VAL A 161 6.93 4.35 -21.19
C VAL A 161 5.59 5.04 -21.40
N GLY A 162 5.64 6.35 -21.67
CA GLY A 162 4.49 7.14 -22.09
C GLY A 162 4.28 7.08 -23.60
N ASP A 163 3.10 6.67 -24.04
CA ASP A 163 2.67 6.67 -25.45
C ASP A 163 1.14 6.52 -25.51
N ASP A 164 0.47 7.30 -26.36
CA ASP A 164 -0.99 7.39 -26.36
C ASP A 164 -1.69 6.10 -26.82
N ASN A 165 -0.97 5.22 -27.55
CA ASN A 165 -1.51 3.96 -28.07
C ASN A 165 -0.87 2.73 -27.41
N ASN A 166 0.41 2.84 -27.05
CA ASN A 166 1.28 1.76 -26.62
C ASN A 166 1.97 2.02 -25.28
N GLY A 167 1.55 3.06 -24.57
CA GLY A 167 2.07 3.38 -23.24
C GLY A 167 1.79 2.27 -22.25
N ASP A 168 2.62 2.22 -21.21
CA ASP A 168 2.37 1.33 -20.09
C ASP A 168 1.05 1.67 -19.43
N ARG A 169 0.41 0.64 -18.86
CA ARG A 169 -0.91 0.80 -18.24
C ARG A 169 -0.92 0.28 -16.83
N VAL A 170 -1.78 0.88 -16.02
CA VAL A 170 -2.15 0.40 -14.70
C VAL A 170 -3.62 0.06 -14.71
N LEU A 171 -3.98 -1.13 -14.24
CA LEU A 171 -5.36 -1.60 -14.24
C LEU A 171 -5.83 -1.74 -12.80
N PHE A 172 -6.89 -1.01 -12.44
CA PHE A 172 -7.61 -1.19 -11.18
C PHE A 172 -8.87 -2.00 -11.42
N PHE A 173 -9.25 -2.82 -10.45
CA PHE A 173 -10.54 -3.50 -10.50
C PHE A 173 -11.60 -2.62 -9.83
N ILE A 174 -12.49 -2.05 -10.64
CA ILE A 174 -13.51 -1.08 -10.21
C ILE A 174 -14.85 -1.53 -10.78
N GLY A 175 -15.87 -1.62 -9.93
CA GLY A 175 -17.24 -1.94 -10.37
C GLY A 175 -17.39 -3.29 -11.08
N GLY A 176 -16.54 -4.27 -10.76
CA GLY A 176 -16.59 -5.60 -11.36
C GLY A 176 -15.75 -5.78 -12.64
N ALA A 177 -15.01 -4.77 -13.08
CA ALA A 177 -14.16 -4.83 -14.26
C ALA A 177 -12.79 -4.20 -14.04
N PHE A 178 -11.81 -4.58 -14.86
CA PHE A 178 -10.53 -3.87 -14.90
C PHE A 178 -10.65 -2.59 -15.73
N VAL A 179 -10.45 -1.45 -15.08
CA VAL A 179 -10.35 -0.13 -15.70
C VAL A 179 -8.87 0.20 -15.87
N ALA A 180 -8.47 0.51 -17.10
CA ALA A 180 -7.09 0.81 -17.44
C ALA A 180 -6.83 2.32 -17.39
N TYR A 181 -5.66 2.68 -16.87
CA TYR A 181 -5.08 4.01 -16.91
C TYR A 181 -3.79 3.92 -17.70
N VAL A 182 -3.61 4.79 -18.69
CA VAL A 182 -2.48 4.79 -19.61
C VAL A 182 -1.52 5.92 -19.29
N LYS A 183 -0.22 5.61 -19.32
CA LYS A 183 0.83 6.64 -19.34
C LYS A 183 0.90 7.22 -20.75
N ALA A 184 0.53 8.48 -20.90
CA ALA A 184 0.50 9.15 -22.20
C ALA A 184 1.86 9.75 -22.58
N SER A 185 1.97 10.18 -23.84
CA SER A 185 3.21 10.73 -24.43
C SER A 185 3.67 12.06 -23.79
N ASP A 186 2.75 12.80 -23.18
CA ASP A 186 3.02 14.04 -22.43
C ASP A 186 3.61 13.79 -21.03
N GLY A 187 3.70 12.52 -20.61
CA GLY A 187 4.19 12.15 -19.29
C GLY A 187 3.14 12.28 -18.18
N LEU A 188 1.85 12.41 -18.50
CA LEU A 188 0.75 12.34 -17.54
C LEU A 188 0.06 10.97 -17.60
N TRP A 189 -0.88 10.75 -16.68
CA TRP A 189 -1.73 9.56 -16.64
C TRP A 189 -3.15 9.94 -17.01
N TYR A 190 -3.82 9.08 -17.77
CA TYR A 190 -5.23 9.26 -18.14
C TYR A 190 -5.95 7.93 -17.96
N GLU A 191 -7.25 7.97 -17.67
CA GLU A 191 -8.09 6.79 -17.89
C GLU A 191 -8.06 6.45 -19.39
N ASP A 192 -8.00 5.17 -19.76
CA ASP A 192 -7.92 4.74 -21.17
C ASP A 192 -9.18 5.17 -21.92
N GLY A 193 -9.04 6.17 -22.81
CA GLY A 193 -10.15 6.83 -23.51
C GLY A 193 -10.70 8.09 -22.83
N GLY A 194 -10.15 8.50 -21.68
CA GLY A 194 -10.45 9.75 -20.98
C GLY A 194 -9.50 10.90 -21.33
N PHE A 195 -9.80 12.09 -20.79
CA PHE A 195 -9.02 13.32 -21.02
C PHE A 195 -8.56 14.03 -19.74
N ASP A 196 -9.02 13.55 -18.57
CA ASP A 196 -8.65 14.14 -17.28
C ASP A 196 -7.32 13.56 -16.79
N ASP A 197 -6.46 14.43 -16.25
CA ASP A 197 -5.20 14.01 -15.63
C ASP A 197 -5.47 13.19 -14.35
N MET A 198 -5.02 11.95 -14.38
CA MET A 198 -5.12 10.94 -13.32
C MET A 198 -3.80 10.74 -12.58
N THR A 199 -2.79 11.59 -12.77
CA THR A 199 -1.48 11.46 -12.11
C THR A 199 -1.60 11.43 -10.58
N ASP A 200 -2.58 12.16 -10.05
CA ASP A 200 -2.91 12.19 -8.62
C ASP A 200 -3.99 11.20 -8.20
N MET A 201 -4.37 10.26 -9.07
CA MET A 201 -5.27 9.17 -8.70
C MET A 201 -4.65 8.33 -7.57
N PRO A 202 -5.36 8.16 -6.44
CA PRO A 202 -4.84 7.45 -5.29
C PRO A 202 -4.87 5.93 -5.49
N ILE A 203 -3.72 5.29 -5.26
CA ILE A 203 -3.58 3.87 -4.96
C ILE A 203 -3.82 3.70 -3.46
N ARG A 204 -5.04 3.32 -3.10
CA ARG A 204 -5.46 3.22 -1.70
C ARG A 204 -4.79 2.04 -0.98
N PRO A 205 -4.51 2.17 0.32
CA PRO A 205 -4.13 1.05 1.18
C PRO A 205 -5.02 -0.19 1.02
N GLY A 206 -4.40 -1.37 0.91
CA GLY A 206 -5.11 -2.65 0.80
C GLY A 206 -5.70 -2.95 -0.58
N VAL A 207 -5.62 -2.00 -1.51
CA VAL A 207 -6.03 -2.17 -2.90
C VAL A 207 -4.80 -2.53 -3.74
N GLY A 208 -4.92 -3.58 -4.54
CA GLY A 208 -3.91 -3.94 -5.52
C GLY A 208 -4.27 -3.49 -6.94
N LEU A 209 -3.30 -3.63 -7.84
CA LEU A 209 -3.46 -3.30 -9.26
C LEU A 209 -2.63 -4.23 -10.14
N LEU A 210 -2.89 -4.22 -11.44
CA LEU A 210 -1.99 -4.82 -12.43
C LEU A 210 -1.23 -3.73 -13.18
N LEU A 211 0.09 -3.81 -13.19
CA LEU A 211 0.93 -3.08 -14.12
C LEU A 211 1.02 -3.89 -15.42
N HIS A 212 0.53 -3.33 -16.52
CA HIS A 212 0.76 -3.81 -17.86
C HIS A 212 1.96 -3.08 -18.45
N ARG A 213 3.13 -3.69 -18.30
CA ARG A 213 4.36 -3.23 -18.95
C ARG A 213 4.31 -3.63 -20.43
N ARG A 214 4.23 -2.66 -21.33
CA ARG A 214 4.19 -2.91 -22.78
C ARG A 214 5.57 -2.94 -23.41
N ALA A 215 6.53 -2.20 -22.84
CA ALA A 215 7.90 -2.21 -23.34
C ALA A 215 8.57 -3.58 -23.12
N ASN A 216 9.49 -3.96 -24.03
CA ASN A 216 10.22 -5.22 -23.93
C ASN A 216 11.28 -5.22 -22.80
N THR A 217 11.66 -4.04 -22.30
CA THR A 217 12.60 -3.90 -21.18
C THR A 217 11.84 -3.97 -19.86
N GLN A 218 12.21 -4.93 -19.01
CA GLN A 218 11.71 -5.05 -17.64
C GLN A 218 11.98 -3.77 -16.85
N THR A 219 11.00 -3.34 -16.05
CA THR A 219 11.17 -2.31 -15.03
C THR A 219 11.25 -2.92 -13.63
N LYS A 220 11.87 -2.19 -12.72
CA LYS A 220 11.89 -2.48 -11.30
C LYS A 220 11.04 -1.44 -10.58
N VAL A 221 9.98 -1.89 -9.92
CA VAL A 221 9.14 -1.07 -9.05
C VAL A 221 9.76 -1.07 -7.66
N THR A 222 10.17 0.09 -7.17
CA THR A 222 10.90 0.24 -5.90
C THR A 222 10.04 0.98 -4.89
N GLN A 223 9.55 0.27 -3.88
CA GLN A 223 8.71 0.85 -2.85
C GLN A 223 9.56 1.23 -1.63
N VAL A 224 9.41 2.47 -1.19
CA VAL A 224 10.03 3.01 0.03
C VAL A 224 8.95 3.74 0.80
N GLY A 225 8.88 3.51 2.11
CA GLY A 225 7.89 4.17 2.95
C GLY A 225 7.89 3.64 4.37
N THR A 226 6.97 4.14 5.18
CA THR A 226 6.74 3.72 6.56
C THR A 226 5.99 2.40 6.60
N VAL A 227 6.36 1.54 7.55
CA VAL A 227 5.59 0.34 7.90
C VAL A 227 4.47 0.74 8.86
N ARG A 228 3.22 0.36 8.58
CA ARG A 228 2.11 0.60 9.52
C ARG A 228 2.32 -0.16 10.82
N SER A 229 2.01 0.46 11.94
CA SER A 229 2.08 -0.16 13.28
C SER A 229 0.70 -0.39 13.91
N ASN A 230 -0.34 0.25 13.38
CA ASN A 230 -1.73 0.10 13.80
C ASN A 230 -2.40 -1.08 13.09
N LYS A 231 -3.53 -1.53 13.63
CA LYS A 231 -4.45 -2.47 12.99
C LYS A 231 -4.94 -1.95 11.64
N PHE A 232 -5.38 -2.83 10.76
CA PHE A 232 -5.88 -2.49 9.44
C PHE A 232 -7.17 -3.24 9.12
N ALA A 233 -8.29 -2.51 9.06
CA ALA A 233 -9.58 -3.08 8.70
C ALA A 233 -9.61 -3.45 7.21
N ARG A 234 -10.14 -4.65 6.90
CA ARG A 234 -10.30 -5.14 5.52
C ARG A 234 -11.73 -5.64 5.29
N PRO A 235 -12.70 -4.76 5.04
CA PRO A 235 -14.01 -5.21 4.60
C PRO A 235 -13.89 -5.90 3.24
N TYR A 236 -14.57 -7.02 3.09
CA TYR A 236 -14.72 -7.71 1.81
C TYR A 236 -16.10 -7.44 1.24
N THR A 237 -16.13 -7.04 -0.03
CA THR A 237 -17.37 -6.96 -0.80
C THR A 237 -17.70 -8.32 -1.43
N ALA A 238 -18.99 -8.56 -1.70
CA ALA A 238 -19.40 -9.72 -2.50
C ALA A 238 -18.92 -9.55 -3.95
N GLY A 239 -18.51 -10.64 -4.58
CA GLY A 239 -17.90 -10.66 -5.89
C GLY A 239 -16.39 -10.56 -5.86
N TYR A 240 -15.82 -10.17 -7.01
CA TYR A 240 -14.38 -10.03 -7.19
C TYR A 240 -13.88 -8.69 -6.64
N GLN A 241 -12.70 -8.71 -6.03
CA GLN A 241 -11.95 -7.51 -5.65
C GLN A 241 -10.45 -7.80 -5.69
N VAL A 242 -9.62 -6.80 -5.97
CA VAL A 242 -8.16 -6.96 -5.92
C VAL A 242 -7.65 -6.57 -4.55
N TYR A 243 -6.97 -7.52 -3.91
CA TYR A 243 -6.51 -7.45 -2.54
C TYR A 243 -4.98 -7.34 -2.48
N ALA A 244 -4.49 -6.41 -1.66
CA ALA A 244 -3.06 -6.22 -1.38
C ALA A 244 -2.78 -6.24 0.13
N PRO A 245 -1.58 -6.67 0.57
CA PRO A 245 -1.21 -6.71 1.99
C PRO A 245 -1.21 -5.32 2.64
N ALA A 246 -1.62 -5.25 3.91
CA ALA A 246 -1.47 -4.03 4.71
C ALA A 246 -0.05 -3.84 5.27
N TYR A 247 0.73 -4.93 5.34
CA TYR A 247 2.08 -4.95 5.86
C TYR A 247 3.03 -5.65 4.87
N PRO A 248 4.33 -5.33 4.89
CA PRO A 248 5.32 -5.93 3.98
C PRO A 248 5.69 -7.35 4.44
N VAL A 249 4.69 -8.22 4.58
CA VAL A 249 4.82 -9.62 4.97
C VAL A 249 3.99 -10.47 4.02
N ASP A 250 4.54 -11.63 3.67
CA ASP A 250 3.84 -12.59 2.81
C ASP A 250 2.65 -13.21 3.56
N LEU A 251 1.54 -13.36 2.85
CA LEU A 251 0.28 -13.85 3.41
C LEU A 251 -0.09 -15.22 2.83
N THR A 252 -0.49 -16.10 3.74
CA THR A 252 -1.08 -17.40 3.48
C THR A 252 -2.58 -17.30 3.78
N PRO A 253 -3.41 -18.23 3.28
CA PRO A 253 -4.82 -18.26 3.67
C PRO A 253 -5.06 -18.24 5.19
N ASP A 254 -4.27 -19.00 5.96
CA ASP A 254 -4.36 -19.00 7.42
C ASP A 254 -4.03 -17.62 8.02
N SER A 255 -2.95 -16.96 7.57
CA SER A 255 -2.59 -15.64 8.10
C SER A 255 -3.54 -14.53 7.62
N MET A 256 -4.23 -14.73 6.50
CA MET A 256 -5.35 -13.90 6.07
C MET A 256 -6.61 -14.10 6.92
N GLY A 257 -6.66 -15.14 7.76
CA GLY A 257 -7.85 -15.56 8.48
C GLY A 257 -8.93 -16.11 7.55
N ALA A 258 -8.54 -16.72 6.43
CA ALA A 258 -9.43 -17.17 5.37
C ALA A 258 -10.11 -18.51 5.70
N THR A 259 -10.89 -18.52 6.80
CA THR A 259 -11.54 -19.70 7.37
C THR A 259 -13.05 -19.50 7.51
N PRO A 260 -13.85 -20.58 7.61
CA PRO A 260 -15.29 -20.47 7.83
C PRO A 260 -15.68 -19.72 9.11
N SER A 261 -14.88 -19.84 10.17
CA SER A 261 -15.10 -19.10 11.42
C SER A 261 -15.01 -17.58 11.25
N ASN A 262 -14.31 -17.12 10.21
CA ASN A 262 -14.13 -15.71 9.87
C ASN A 262 -14.99 -15.30 8.66
N GLY A 263 -16.06 -16.04 8.39
CA GLY A 263 -17.04 -15.72 7.35
C GLY A 263 -16.57 -16.05 5.93
N TRP A 264 -15.63 -16.98 5.75
CA TRP A 264 -15.29 -17.53 4.44
C TRP A 264 -16.16 -18.75 4.10
N ILE A 265 -16.74 -18.77 2.91
CA ILE A 265 -17.65 -19.84 2.50
C ILE A 265 -16.84 -20.97 1.87
N ALA A 266 -16.85 -22.12 2.55
CA ALA A 266 -16.29 -23.36 2.05
C ALA A 266 -17.32 -24.11 1.19
N ASN A 267 -16.90 -24.68 0.06
CA ASN A 267 -17.77 -25.51 -0.78
C ASN A 267 -16.95 -26.47 -1.65
N SER A 268 -17.48 -27.68 -1.90
CA SER A 268 -16.87 -28.64 -2.84
C SER A 268 -17.13 -28.30 -4.31
N ASP A 269 -18.08 -27.42 -4.60
CA ASP A 269 -18.23 -26.77 -5.89
C ASP A 269 -17.45 -25.45 -5.86
N VAL A 270 -16.34 -25.39 -6.62
CA VAL A 270 -15.45 -24.22 -6.71
C VAL A 270 -16.22 -22.93 -6.99
N ALA A 271 -17.28 -22.98 -7.81
CA ALA A 271 -18.07 -21.81 -8.16
C ALA A 271 -18.94 -21.28 -7.00
N LYS A 272 -19.16 -22.09 -5.95
CA LYS A 272 -19.93 -21.77 -4.74
C LYS A 272 -19.05 -21.55 -3.50
N ALA A 273 -17.74 -21.75 -3.62
CA ALA A 273 -16.77 -21.41 -2.58
C ALA A 273 -16.28 -19.96 -2.73
N ASP A 274 -15.73 -19.42 -1.66
CA ASP A 274 -14.86 -18.25 -1.76
C ASP A 274 -13.52 -18.64 -2.38
N GLN A 275 -12.89 -17.69 -3.09
CA GLN A 275 -11.69 -17.97 -3.87
C GLN A 275 -10.60 -16.92 -3.66
N ILE A 276 -9.35 -17.36 -3.75
CA ILE A 276 -8.15 -16.53 -3.85
C ILE A 276 -7.48 -16.85 -5.19
N LEU A 277 -7.45 -15.87 -6.08
CA LEU A 277 -6.93 -15.98 -7.43
C LEU A 277 -5.54 -15.37 -7.49
N THR A 278 -4.52 -16.21 -7.62
CA THR A 278 -3.12 -15.79 -7.77
C THR A 278 -2.79 -15.53 -9.23
N PHE A 279 -1.93 -14.56 -9.52
CA PHE A 279 -1.54 -14.25 -10.91
C PHE A 279 -0.18 -14.87 -11.23
N THR A 280 -0.20 -15.95 -12.02
CA THR A 280 0.99 -16.75 -12.35
C THR A 280 0.98 -17.08 -13.85
N GLY A 281 2.12 -16.96 -14.51
CA GLY A 281 2.24 -17.30 -15.94
C GLY A 281 1.38 -16.47 -16.88
N GLY A 282 0.92 -15.28 -16.47
CA GLY A 282 0.06 -14.42 -17.28
C GLY A 282 -1.45 -14.71 -17.15
N ALA A 283 -1.85 -15.58 -16.23
CA ALA A 283 -3.25 -15.92 -15.97
C ALA A 283 -3.55 -15.94 -14.47
N PHE A 284 -4.84 -15.82 -14.13
CA PHE A 284 -5.30 -16.05 -12.76
C PHE A 284 -5.52 -17.55 -12.53
N VAL A 285 -4.89 -18.07 -11.49
CA VAL A 285 -5.04 -19.44 -10.98
C VAL A 285 -5.99 -19.39 -9.79
N LYS A 286 -7.09 -20.16 -9.85
CA LYS A 286 -8.10 -20.18 -8.79
C LYS A 286 -7.66 -21.10 -7.67
N ASN A 287 -7.71 -20.60 -6.45
CA ASN A 287 -7.64 -21.40 -5.23
C ASN A 287 -8.96 -21.21 -4.49
N TYR A 288 -9.51 -22.26 -3.91
CA TYR A 288 -10.82 -22.25 -3.25
C TYR A 288 -10.77 -22.94 -1.90
N LEU A 289 -11.70 -22.55 -1.02
CA LEU A 289 -11.87 -23.16 0.30
C LEU A 289 -12.78 -24.38 0.20
N GLU A 290 -12.23 -25.57 0.38
CA GLU A 290 -12.94 -26.85 0.27
C GLU A 290 -13.78 -27.13 1.53
N ALA A 291 -14.99 -27.67 1.36
CA ALA A 291 -15.90 -27.93 2.49
C ALA A 291 -15.54 -29.18 3.29
N SER A 292 -14.97 -30.20 2.65
CA SER A 292 -14.74 -31.51 3.28
C SER A 292 -13.76 -31.46 4.45
N ASP A 293 -12.72 -30.62 4.35
CA ASP A 293 -11.67 -30.49 5.36
C ASP A 293 -11.32 -29.04 5.71
N GLN A 294 -12.01 -28.06 5.12
CA GLN A 294 -11.77 -26.62 5.33
C GLN A 294 -10.35 -26.17 4.95
N SER A 295 -9.72 -26.89 4.02
CA SER A 295 -8.42 -26.55 3.46
C SER A 295 -8.54 -25.77 2.16
N TRP A 296 -7.49 -25.02 1.83
CA TRP A 296 -7.40 -24.31 0.56
C TRP A 296 -6.74 -25.20 -0.49
N TYR A 297 -7.31 -25.27 -1.68
CA TYR A 297 -6.76 -26.02 -2.81
C TYR A 297 -6.73 -25.17 -4.08
N GLU A 298 -5.74 -25.42 -4.93
CA GLU A 298 -5.81 -24.99 -6.34
C GLU A 298 -6.96 -25.75 -7.03
N ASP A 299 -7.69 -25.11 -7.93
CA ASP A 299 -8.73 -25.75 -8.74
C ASP A 299 -8.12 -26.87 -9.61
N GLY A 300 -8.49 -28.13 -9.31
CA GLY A 300 -7.89 -29.32 -9.90
C GLY A 300 -6.61 -29.83 -9.22
N GLY A 301 -6.14 -29.16 -8.16
CA GLY A 301 -5.04 -29.59 -7.31
C GLY A 301 -5.47 -30.46 -6.12
N PHE A 302 -4.50 -31.11 -5.47
CA PHE A 302 -4.72 -31.99 -4.32
C PHE A 302 -3.85 -31.64 -3.10
N ASP A 303 -2.93 -30.69 -3.24
CA ASP A 303 -2.04 -30.27 -2.16
C ASP A 303 -2.69 -29.10 -1.39
N PRO A 304 -2.81 -29.18 -0.06
CA PRO A 304 -3.40 -28.11 0.73
C PRO A 304 -2.48 -26.88 0.76
N LEU A 305 -3.09 -25.70 0.68
CA LEU A 305 -2.43 -24.40 0.51
C LEU A 305 -2.60 -23.45 1.71
N ASN A 306 -3.21 -23.90 2.80
CA ASN A 306 -3.48 -23.11 4.01
C ASN A 306 -2.28 -22.29 4.52
N THR A 307 -1.11 -22.90 4.49
CA THR A 307 0.18 -22.31 4.93
C THR A 307 1.09 -21.94 3.76
N THR A 308 0.62 -22.12 2.53
CA THR A 308 1.35 -21.71 1.32
C THR A 308 1.14 -20.22 1.08
N VAL A 309 2.22 -19.52 0.74
CA VAL A 309 2.14 -18.09 0.39
C VAL A 309 1.38 -17.96 -0.92
N LEU A 310 0.14 -17.45 -0.83
CA LEU A 310 -0.65 -17.10 -2.01
C LEU A 310 -0.53 -15.62 -2.35
N LEU A 311 -0.21 -14.79 -1.36
CA LEU A 311 -0.06 -13.36 -1.54
C LEU A 311 1.31 -12.88 -1.03
N PRO A 312 2.30 -12.78 -1.92
CA PRO A 312 3.55 -12.13 -1.57
C PRO A 312 3.34 -10.65 -1.18
N SER A 313 4.10 -10.20 -0.19
CA SER A 313 4.08 -8.87 0.44
C SER A 313 3.96 -7.68 -0.53
N ALA A 314 4.63 -7.77 -1.67
CA ALA A 314 4.71 -6.69 -2.64
C ALA A 314 3.68 -6.84 -3.80
N LYS A 315 2.95 -7.96 -3.85
CA LYS A 315 2.00 -8.28 -4.91
C LYS A 315 0.56 -8.07 -4.45
N SER A 316 -0.37 -8.39 -5.33
CA SER A 316 -1.80 -8.46 -5.05
C SER A 316 -2.40 -9.73 -5.64
N VAL A 317 -3.55 -10.14 -5.13
CA VAL A 317 -4.36 -11.26 -5.61
C VAL A 317 -5.77 -10.78 -5.86
N VAL A 318 -6.53 -11.52 -6.66
CA VAL A 318 -7.98 -11.29 -6.74
C VAL A 318 -8.64 -12.16 -5.68
N VAL A 319 -9.48 -11.58 -4.84
CA VAL A 319 -10.31 -12.31 -3.89
C VAL A 319 -11.74 -12.31 -4.43
N PHE A 320 -12.36 -13.48 -4.45
CA PHE A 320 -13.78 -13.63 -4.75
C PHE A 320 -14.51 -14.08 -3.50
N LYS A 321 -15.55 -13.33 -3.15
CA LYS A 321 -16.38 -13.61 -1.98
C LYS A 321 -17.82 -13.82 -2.42
N GLN A 322 -18.44 -14.91 -1.99
CA GLN A 322 -19.84 -15.21 -2.25
C GLN A 322 -20.77 -14.19 -1.58
N VAL A 323 -20.40 -13.77 -0.37
CA VAL A 323 -21.12 -12.75 0.40
C VAL A 323 -20.14 -11.73 0.94
N ALA A 324 -20.59 -10.49 1.11
CA ALA A 324 -19.83 -9.47 1.78
C ALA A 324 -19.60 -9.88 3.25
N SER A 325 -18.47 -9.46 3.81
CA SER A 325 -18.19 -9.56 5.23
C SER A 325 -17.40 -8.34 5.66
N ASP A 326 -17.54 -7.94 6.93
CA ASP A 326 -16.70 -6.89 7.55
C ASP A 326 -15.20 -7.25 7.48
N GLY A 327 -14.93 -8.52 7.14
CA GLY A 327 -13.65 -9.09 6.78
C GLY A 327 -12.69 -9.16 7.95
N VAL A 328 -11.39 -9.19 7.66
CA VAL A 328 -10.38 -9.51 8.68
C VAL A 328 -9.60 -8.26 9.05
N LEU A 329 -9.58 -7.97 10.35
CA LEU A 329 -8.69 -6.97 10.93
C LEU A 329 -7.26 -7.49 10.92
N GLU A 330 -6.43 -7.02 9.99
CA GLU A 330 -5.01 -7.34 10.04
C GLU A 330 -4.38 -6.66 11.24
N THR A 331 -3.53 -7.40 11.95
CA THR A 331 -2.72 -6.88 13.03
C THR A 331 -1.30 -6.69 12.56
N SER A 332 -0.69 -5.58 12.96
CA SER A 332 0.71 -5.30 12.65
C SER A 332 1.60 -6.47 13.12
N PRO A 333 2.48 -6.98 12.25
CA PRO A 333 3.47 -7.98 12.65
C PRO A 333 4.57 -7.37 13.54
N VAL A 334 4.69 -6.05 13.56
CA VAL A 334 5.57 -5.32 14.46
C VAL A 334 4.79 -5.00 15.74
N ALA A 335 5.31 -5.43 16.89
CA ALA A 335 4.73 -5.08 18.18
C ALA A 335 4.72 -3.55 18.36
N VAL A 336 3.60 -3.02 18.86
CA VAL A 336 3.53 -1.61 19.27
C VAL A 336 4.50 -1.45 20.44
N GLN A 337 5.57 -0.66 20.27
CA GLN A 337 6.46 -0.28 21.36
C GLN A 337 5.79 0.76 22.26
#